data_AF-A0A846GIP5-F1
#
_entry.id   AF-A0A846GIP5-F1
#
_cell.length_a   1.000
_cell.length_b   1.000
_cell.length_c   1.000
_cell.angle_alpha   90.00
_cell.angle_beta   90.00
_cell.angle_gamma   90.00
#
_symmetry.space_group_name_H-M   'P 1'
#
loop_
_entity.id
_entity.type
_entity.pdbx_description
1 polymer ?
#
loop_
_entity_poly.entity_id
_entity_poly.type
_entity_poly.pdbx_seq_one_letter_code
_entity_poly.pdbx_strand_id
1 'polypeptide(L)' 'MSIVTVGWSGDRRVCGSLIHIDIKGEKIWIQHDGTEVGVADELVELGVPKSEIVIGYHDPNARKLTEFAVG' A
#
# COMPACT_ATOMS: atom_id res chain seq x y z
N MET A 1 8.57 3.84 3.24
CA MET A 1 8.86 4.66 2.05
C MET A 1 7.55 5.15 1.46
N SER A 2 7.52 6.40 0.99
CA SER A 2 6.32 6.97 0.39
C SER A 2 6.67 7.68 -0.92
N ILE A 3 5.81 7.52 -1.93
CA ILE A 3 5.83 8.28 -3.18
C ILE A 3 4.71 9.30 -3.07
N VAL A 4 5.06 10.57 -3.17
CA VAL A 4 4.12 11.69 -3.03
C VAL A 4 4.15 12.55 -4.28
N THR A 5 2.97 12.96 -4.75
CA THR A 5 2.82 13.97 -5.79
C THR A 5 2.73 15.32 -5.12
N VAL A 6 3.71 16.19 -5.38
CA VAL A 6 3.79 17.53 -4.80
C VAL A 6 4.03 18.53 -5.92
N GLY A 7 3.09 19.43 -6.15
CA GLY A 7 3.13 20.33 -7.30
C GLY A 7 1.98 21.31 -7.36
N TRP A 8 1.73 21.83 -8.55
CA TRP A 8 0.62 22.73 -8.86
C TRP A 8 -0.10 22.24 -10.10
N SER A 9 -1.42 22.38 -10.12
CA SER A 9 -2.25 22.20 -11.30
C SER A 9 -3.02 23.50 -11.50
N GLY A 10 -2.50 24.38 -12.36
CA GLY A 10 -2.95 25.77 -12.42
C GLY A 10 -2.69 26.50 -11.10
N ASP A 11 -3.73 27.12 -10.56
CA ASP A 11 -3.75 27.80 -9.25
C ASP A 11 -4.01 26.84 -8.07
N ARG A 12 -4.29 25.56 -8.34
CA ARG A 12 -4.53 24.55 -7.30
C ARG A 12 -3.22 23.89 -6.85
N ARG A 13 -2.93 23.97 -5.55
CA ARG A 13 -1.87 23.17 -4.91
C ARG A 13 -2.22 21.69 -4.96
N VAL A 14 -1.29 20.86 -5.43
CA VAL A 14 -1.40 19.39 -5.41
C VAL A 14 -0.40 18.85 -4.37
N CYS A 15 -0.91 18.08 -3.42
CA CYS A 15 -0.12 17.35 -2.44
C CYS A 15 -0.90 16.09 -2.06
N GLY A 16 -0.38 14.90 -2.39
CA GLY A 16 -1.03 13.64 -2.09
C GLY A 16 -0.04 12.48 -2.11
N SER A 17 -0.30 11.45 -1.30
CA SER A 17 0.44 10.19 -1.35
C SER A 17 -0.10 9.37 -2.53
N LEU A 18 0.78 8.82 -3.35
CA LEU A 18 0.44 7.84 -4.37
C LEU A 18 0.63 6.42 -3.82
N ILE A 19 1.76 6.16 -3.16
CA ILE A 19 2.06 4.87 -2.52
C ILE A 19 2.71 5.14 -1.18
N HIS A 20 2.32 4.43 -0.13
CA HIS A 20 3.02 4.42 1.15
C HIS A 20 3.18 2.98 1.63
N ILE A 21 4.43 2.55 1.83
CA ILE A 21 4.77 1.21 2.30
C ILE A 21 5.67 1.30 3.54
N ASP A 22 5.36 0.54 4.58
CA ASP A 22 6.29 0.31 5.70
C ASP A 22 6.83 -1.12 5.65
N ILE A 23 8.04 -1.33 6.16
CA ILE A 23 8.52 -2.67 6.51
C ILE A 23 8.47 -2.76 8.03
N LYS A 24 7.65 -3.67 8.57
CA LYS A 24 7.49 -3.87 10.01
C LYS A 24 7.76 -5.33 10.34
N GLY A 25 8.89 -5.59 11.02
CA GLY A 25 9.42 -6.95 11.16
C GLY A 25 9.78 -7.50 9.77
N GLU A 26 9.27 -8.69 9.47
CA GLU A 26 9.48 -9.38 8.18
C GLU A 26 8.32 -9.14 7.20
N LYS A 27 7.44 -8.17 7.48
CA LYS A 27 6.23 -7.92 6.67
C LYS A 27 6.26 -6.58 5.97
N ILE A 28 5.73 -6.58 4.75
CA ILE A 28 5.49 -5.40 3.92
C ILE A 28 4.08 -4.89 4.20
N TRP A 29 3.96 -3.66 4.69
CA TRP A 29 2.71 -3.03 5.03
C TRP A 29 2.36 -1.95 4.02
N ILE A 30 1.32 -2.15 3.22
CA ILE A 30 0.84 -1.17 2.25
C ILE A 30 -0.15 -0.25 2.97
N GLN A 31 0.29 0.95 3.34
CA GLN A 31 -0.51 1.93 4.08
C GLN A 31 -1.37 2.82 3.18
N HIS A 32 -0.97 2.95 1.92
CA HIS A 32 -1.75 3.64 0.89
C HIS A 32 -1.33 3.13 -0.48
N ASP A 33 -2.30 2.95 -1.35
CA ASP A 33 -2.11 2.56 -2.74
C ASP A 33 -3.11 3.29 -3.62
N GLY A 34 -2.62 4.19 -4.46
CA GLY A 34 -3.39 4.96 -5.44
C GLY A 34 -3.26 4.43 -6.86
N THR A 35 -2.75 3.20 -7.05
CA THR A 35 -2.64 2.56 -8.37
C THR A 35 -3.89 1.72 -8.69
N GLU A 36 -4.17 1.51 -9.98
CA GLU A 36 -5.32 0.69 -10.41
C GLU A 36 -5.06 -0.81 -10.27
N VAL A 37 -3.81 -1.24 -10.55
CA VAL A 37 -3.42 -2.65 -10.49
C VAL A 37 -3.20 -3.10 -9.03
N GLY A 38 -2.67 -2.23 -8.19
CA GLY A 38 -2.38 -2.53 -6.79
C GLY A 38 -0.97 -3.10 -6.61
N VAL A 39 -0.18 -2.45 -5.77
CA VAL A 39 1.17 -2.84 -5.38
C VAL A 39 1.17 -4.23 -4.73
N ALA A 40 0.10 -4.60 -4.03
CA ALA A 40 -0.02 -5.91 -3.40
C ALA A 40 0.07 -7.05 -4.43
N ASP A 41 -0.61 -6.89 -5.57
CA ASP A 41 -0.66 -7.90 -6.62
C ASP A 41 0.67 -7.96 -7.38
N GLU A 42 1.29 -6.81 -7.67
CA GLU A 42 2.64 -6.77 -8.27
C GLU A 42 3.68 -7.48 -7.39
N LEU A 43 3.65 -7.29 -6.07
CA LEU A 43 4.55 -7.98 -5.15
C LEU A 43 4.35 -9.50 -5.18
N VAL A 44 3.12 -9.97 -5.31
CA VAL A 44 2.80 -11.39 -5.44
C VAL A 44 3.35 -11.95 -6.76
N GLU A 45 3.20 -11.22 -7.86
CA GLU A 45 3.77 -11.60 -9.16
C GLU A 45 5.30 -11.67 -9.13
N LEU A 46 5.93 -10.79 -8.35
CA LEU A 46 7.38 -10.80 -8.09
C LEU A 46 7.83 -11.90 -7.10
N GLY A 47 6.90 -12.69 -6.58
CA GLY A 47 7.17 -13.87 -5.76
C GLY A 47 7.10 -13.65 -4.25
N VAL A 48 6.62 -12.50 -3.78
CA VAL A 48 6.40 -12.26 -2.34
C VAL A 48 5.15 -13.02 -1.88
N PRO A 49 5.24 -13.89 -0.85
CA PRO A 49 4.07 -14.58 -0.33
C PRO A 49 3.02 -13.61 0.23
N LYS A 50 1.73 -13.86 -0.03
CA LYS A 50 0.62 -13.06 0.52
C LYS A 50 0.63 -12.98 2.05
N SER A 51 1.21 -13.97 2.73
CA SER A 51 1.40 -14.01 4.19
C SER A 51 2.45 -13.02 4.74
N GLU A 52 3.27 -12.43 3.87
CA GLU A 52 4.27 -11.41 4.21
C GLU A 52 3.79 -10.00 3.87
N ILE A 53 2.65 -9.86 3.18
CA ILE A 53 2.07 -8.60 2.77
C ILE A 53 0.86 -8.29 3.67
N VAL A 54 0.77 -7.08 4.20
CA VAL A 54 -0.34 -6.59 5.02
C VAL A 54 -1.00 -5.41 4.31
N ILE A 55 -2.31 -5.50 4.07
CA ILE A 55 -3.12 -4.39 3.56
C ILE A 55 -3.42 -3.42 4.71
N GLY A 56 -2.50 -2.49 4.94
CA GLY A 56 -2.46 -1.60 6.10
C GLY A 56 -3.61 -0.58 6.15
N TYR A 57 -4.09 -0.12 4.99
CA TYR A 57 -5.20 0.83 4.90
C TYR A 57 -6.58 0.22 5.18
N HIS A 58 -6.71 -1.11 5.23
CA HIS A 58 -7.93 -1.75 5.70
C HIS A 58 -8.02 -1.73 7.22
N ASP A 59 -9.25 -1.61 7.74
CA ASP A 59 -9.55 -1.82 9.16
C ASP A 59 -8.97 -3.17 9.63
N PRO A 60 -8.37 -3.25 10.84
CA PRO A 60 -7.77 -4.48 11.34
C PRO A 60 -8.67 -5.71 11.28
N ASN A 61 -9.99 -5.56 11.45
CA ASN A 61 -10.93 -6.69 11.33
C ASN A 61 -11.22 -7.04 9.87
N ALA A 62 -11.27 -6.07 8.97
CA ALA A 62 -11.48 -6.29 7.55
C ALA A 62 -10.32 -7.05 6.89
N ARG A 63 -9.09 -6.94 7.42
CA ARG A 63 -7.92 -7.69 6.93
C ARG A 63 -8.13 -9.20 6.97
N LYS A 64 -8.89 -9.71 7.95
CA LYS A 64 -9.23 -11.16 8.08
C LYS A 64 -10.09 -11.67 6.93
N LEU A 65 -10.75 -10.77 6.20
CA LEU A 65 -11.59 -11.09 5.03
C LEU A 65 -10.76 -11.08 3.74
N THR A 66 -9.48 -10.72 3.81
CA THR A 66 -8.56 -10.75 2.68
C THR A 66 -7.68 -12.01 2.75
N GLU A 67 -7.02 -12.32 1.66
CA GLU A 67 -6.04 -13.41 1.56
C GLU A 67 -4.61 -13.00 1.99
N PHE A 68 -4.44 -11.76 2.44
CA PHE A 68 -3.18 -11.19 2.90
C PHE A 68 -3.03 -11.35 4.42
N ALA A 69 -1.85 -11.04 4.96
CA ALA A 69 -1.62 -11.07 6.39
C ALA A 69 -2.42 -10.00 7.15
N VAL A 70 -2.76 -10.32 8.41
CA VAL A 70 -3.56 -9.45 9.29
C VAL A 70 -2.71 -8.49 10.12
N GLY A 71 -1.42 -8.78 10.28
CA GLY A 71 -0.44 -8.03 11.04
C GLY A 71 0.87 -8.79 11.15
#